data_AF-A0A9X8RE15-F1
#
_entry.id   AF-A0A9X8RE15-F1
#
_cell.length_a   1.000
_cell.length_b   1.000
_cell.length_c   1.000
_cell.angle_alpha   90.00
_cell.angle_beta   90.00
_cell.angle_gamma   90.00
#
_symmetry.space_group_name_H-M   'P 1'
#
loop_
_entity.id
_entity.type
_entity.pdbx_description
1 polymer ?
#
loop_
_entity_poly.entity_id
_entity_poly.type
_entity_poly.pdbx_seq_one_letter_code
_entity_poly.pdbx_strand_id
1 'polypeptide(L)'
;MNVHFNSLIGVVLILAWVIMLFYPITFAADLHGLAKVDKKKELEEVQDIKTMPLVTVKMADAKGDAAINKIENASYFTEGEYRLTNINDELAYTSPIEMDGFLKAGKAEYTPGYNLISAVSTDKGASTVKGKMLYAPSQYLDHDLERTIRKAYPNKIIHDSYLEPNEDGKPFFIASVGHYLKYRSGPVVDGVVLVNPETGDTKYYPKGKEPKWVDRTFTLETALEYWTYWGKYVHGWKNQSLIGPKKDVLIPNEDNMQVTFNEKGELIYVVDFTRAKSKGNSKTLVGYGVFNAKTGEMTYYKGVTSVLTGKEAKSNANASEFLSKYPGWKATNGIFYTIYGAPTYVIPVTKGSKFQGVAIVYANSDNPQVVFGKTKDEAFRNYKKLIASLGKVSGVTPQKGFEMKEIKGKVIRINDANLSNGYVFHLIVEGNSKRFSVDPGVNALSDIVLTNVGDRVVLKVMDMEEDIVPVDEFTNLDLP
;
A
#
# COMPACT_ATOMS: atom_id res chain seq x y z
N MET A 1 9.57 -18.14 60.33
CA MET A 1 8.88 -18.73 59.15
C MET A 1 8.78 -17.76 57.97
N ASN A 2 8.57 -16.45 58.19
CA ASN A 2 8.40 -15.47 57.09
C ASN A 2 9.67 -15.11 56.30
N VAL A 3 10.87 -15.19 56.89
CA VAL A 3 12.11 -14.84 56.18
C VAL A 3 12.47 -15.88 55.11
N HIS A 4 12.33 -17.18 55.42
CA HIS A 4 12.60 -18.25 54.45
C HIS A 4 11.58 -18.30 53.31
N PHE A 5 10.32 -17.95 53.57
CA PHE A 5 9.29 -17.85 52.53
C PHE A 5 9.54 -16.69 51.56
N ASN A 6 9.93 -15.52 52.08
CA ASN A 6 10.29 -14.36 51.28
C ASN A 6 11.59 -14.57 50.48
N SER A 7 12.59 -15.26 51.06
CA SER A 7 13.80 -15.66 50.35
C SER A 7 13.51 -16.66 49.22
N LEU A 8 12.59 -17.61 49.44
CA LEU A 8 12.20 -18.58 48.42
C LEU A 8 11.46 -17.91 47.24
N ILE A 9 10.54 -16.99 47.52
CA ILE A 9 9.86 -16.19 46.49
C ILE A 9 10.89 -15.33 45.72
N GLY A 10 11.83 -14.71 46.42
CA GLY A 10 12.91 -13.95 45.79
C GLY A 10 13.75 -14.82 44.84
N VAL A 11 14.13 -16.03 45.27
CA VAL A 11 14.87 -16.98 44.43
C VAL A 11 14.03 -17.44 43.23
N VAL A 12 12.74 -17.71 43.41
CA VAL A 12 11.82 -18.09 42.31
C VAL A 12 11.67 -16.96 41.30
N LEU A 13 11.52 -15.71 41.75
CA LEU A 13 11.44 -14.54 40.87
C LEU A 13 12.75 -14.31 40.11
N ILE A 14 13.90 -14.46 40.77
CA ILE A 14 15.21 -14.37 40.12
C ILE A 14 15.37 -15.49 39.08
N LEU A 15 15.00 -16.73 39.41
CA LEU A 15 15.03 -17.84 38.46
C LEU A 15 14.08 -17.60 37.28
N ALA A 16 12.87 -17.11 37.52
CA ALA A 16 11.93 -16.74 36.46
C ALA A 16 12.50 -15.62 35.57
N TRP A 17 13.16 -14.63 36.16
CA TRP A 17 13.80 -13.53 35.44
C TRP A 17 15.01 -13.99 34.61
N VAL A 18 15.84 -14.87 35.18
CA VAL A 18 16.96 -15.52 34.49
C VAL A 18 16.46 -16.39 33.34
N ILE A 19 15.42 -17.20 33.57
CA ILE A 19 14.77 -17.98 32.51
C ILE A 19 14.29 -17.04 31.41
N MET A 20 13.54 -15.97 31.73
CA MET A 20 13.08 -14.98 30.74
C MET A 20 14.23 -14.32 29.96
N LEU A 21 15.39 -14.08 30.58
CA LEU A 21 16.57 -13.50 29.93
C LEU A 21 17.19 -14.43 28.88
N PHE A 22 17.29 -15.72 29.17
CA PHE A 22 17.89 -16.70 28.27
C PHE A 22 16.88 -17.39 27.33
N TYR A 23 15.58 -17.24 27.61
CA TYR A 23 14.47 -17.78 26.79
C TYR A 23 14.51 -17.25 25.35
N PRO A 24 14.95 -15.99 25.11
CA PRO A 24 15.52 -15.45 23.88
C PRO A 24 16.08 -16.43 22.86
N ILE A 25 17.01 -17.20 23.42
CA ILE A 25 18.04 -17.96 22.71
C ILE A 25 17.47 -19.29 22.22
N THR A 26 16.54 -19.87 22.99
CA THR A 26 16.04 -21.21 22.78
C THR A 26 14.97 -21.32 21.69
N PHE A 27 14.42 -20.19 21.18
CA PHE A 27 13.32 -20.21 20.21
C PHE A 27 13.55 -19.36 18.97
N ALA A 28 14.73 -18.77 18.82
CA ALA A 28 15.09 -18.07 17.59
C ALA A 28 14.94 -18.97 16.34
N ALA A 29 15.23 -20.27 16.47
CA ALA A 29 15.03 -21.24 15.40
C ALA A 29 13.54 -21.45 15.07
N ASP A 30 12.68 -21.55 16.09
CA ASP A 30 11.23 -21.71 15.89
C ASP A 30 10.60 -20.46 15.27
N LEU A 31 11.00 -19.27 15.74
CA LEU A 31 10.55 -17.99 15.19
C LEU A 31 11.02 -17.82 13.73
N HIS A 32 12.27 -18.18 13.42
CA HIS A 32 12.75 -18.20 12.04
C HIS A 32 11.96 -19.18 11.17
N GLY A 33 11.64 -20.37 11.71
CA GLY A 33 10.89 -21.42 11.01
C GLY A 33 9.39 -21.15 10.83
N LEU A 34 8.82 -20.21 11.59
CA LEU A 34 7.43 -19.75 11.43
C LEU A 34 7.22 -19.08 10.07
N ALA A 35 8.22 -18.32 9.61
CA ALA A 35 8.21 -17.60 8.35
C ALA A 35 8.81 -18.46 7.22
N LYS A 36 7.93 -19.09 6.43
CA LYS A 36 8.33 -19.87 5.25
C LYS A 36 8.45 -18.94 4.05
N VAL A 37 9.68 -18.65 3.65
CA VAL A 37 9.98 -17.66 2.61
C VAL A 37 10.56 -18.31 1.36
N ASP A 38 9.89 -18.11 0.23
CA ASP A 38 10.39 -18.46 -1.09
C ASP A 38 11.36 -17.38 -1.59
N LYS A 39 12.53 -17.78 -2.08
CA LYS A 39 13.59 -16.87 -2.51
C LYS A 39 13.68 -16.83 -4.03
N LYS A 40 13.36 -15.68 -4.64
CA LYS A 40 13.49 -15.45 -6.09
C LYS A 40 14.64 -14.48 -6.40
N LYS A 41 15.21 -14.59 -7.60
CA LYS A 41 16.34 -13.76 -8.10
C LYS A 41 15.90 -12.57 -8.96
N GLU A 42 14.78 -12.69 -9.65
CA GLU A 42 14.29 -11.67 -10.57
C GLU A 42 13.07 -11.00 -9.96
N LEU A 43 13.04 -9.67 -10.04
CA LEU A 43 11.86 -8.88 -9.73
C LEU A 43 10.80 -9.21 -10.78
N GLU A 44 9.80 -10.00 -10.41
CA GLU A 44 8.56 -10.05 -11.20
C GLU A 44 7.86 -8.67 -11.07
N GLU A 45 7.09 -8.25 -12.06
CA GLU A 45 6.21 -7.09 -11.91
C GLU A 45 5.19 -7.44 -10.82
N VAL A 46 5.46 -6.98 -9.61
CA VAL A 46 4.67 -7.36 -8.44
C VAL A 46 3.35 -6.59 -8.37
N GLN A 47 3.23 -5.46 -9.08
CA GLN A 47 2.19 -4.46 -8.83
C GLN A 47 1.65 -3.85 -10.12
N ASP A 48 0.32 -3.74 -10.23
CA ASP A 48 -0.35 -3.06 -11.33
C ASP A 48 -0.30 -1.52 -11.14
N ILE A 49 0.20 -0.83 -12.16
CA ILE A 49 0.29 0.64 -12.22
C ILE A 49 -1.10 1.29 -12.20
N LYS A 50 -2.14 0.59 -12.70
CA LYS A 50 -3.52 1.10 -12.75
C LYS A 50 -4.12 1.25 -11.35
N THR A 51 -3.90 0.28 -10.48
CA THR A 51 -4.46 0.23 -9.12
C THR A 51 -3.60 0.94 -8.07
N MET A 52 -2.63 1.74 -8.51
CA MET A 52 -1.69 2.43 -7.64
C MET A 52 -2.38 3.39 -6.64
N PRO A 53 -2.20 3.20 -5.33
CA PRO A 53 -2.73 4.12 -4.34
C PRO A 53 -1.98 5.46 -4.39
N LEU A 54 -2.71 6.53 -4.69
CA LEU A 54 -2.22 7.92 -4.67
C LEU A 54 -2.75 8.71 -3.48
N VAL A 55 -3.86 8.26 -2.89
CA VAL A 55 -4.45 8.81 -1.69
C VAL A 55 -3.75 8.19 -0.48
N THR A 56 -3.18 9.03 0.38
CA THR A 56 -2.57 8.56 1.64
C THR A 56 -3.60 8.49 2.75
N VAL A 57 -3.31 7.75 3.82
CA VAL A 57 -4.17 7.69 5.02
C VAL A 57 -4.52 9.10 5.52
N LYS A 58 -3.55 10.02 5.58
CA LYS A 58 -3.80 11.42 5.97
C LYS A 58 -4.76 12.18 5.05
N MET A 59 -4.79 11.85 3.76
CA MET A 59 -5.79 12.41 2.84
C MET A 59 -7.15 11.75 3.05
N ALA A 60 -7.17 10.44 3.32
CA ALA A 60 -8.38 9.70 3.64
C ALA A 60 -9.04 10.26 4.91
N ASP A 61 -8.27 10.44 5.99
CA ASP A 61 -8.71 11.10 7.23
C ASP A 61 -9.40 12.44 6.94
N ALA A 62 -8.73 13.33 6.19
CA ALA A 62 -9.31 14.64 5.88
C ALA A 62 -10.58 14.56 5.01
N LYS A 63 -10.67 13.56 4.12
CA LYS A 63 -11.86 13.34 3.28
C LYS A 63 -13.01 12.77 4.09
N GLY A 64 -12.75 11.87 5.03
CA GLY A 64 -13.79 11.25 5.84
C GLY A 64 -14.25 12.12 7.01
N ASP A 65 -13.40 12.97 7.60
CA ASP A 65 -13.82 13.98 8.58
C ASP A 65 -14.86 14.93 7.94
N ALA A 66 -14.61 15.33 6.70
CA ALA A 66 -15.58 16.09 5.91
C ALA A 66 -16.88 15.31 5.61
N ALA A 67 -16.85 13.97 5.60
CA ALA A 67 -18.03 13.14 5.43
C ALA A 67 -18.81 12.93 6.74
N ILE A 68 -18.13 12.70 7.88
CA ILE A 68 -18.76 12.57 9.20
C ILE A 68 -19.56 13.83 9.55
N ASN A 69 -19.04 15.01 9.24
CA ASN A 69 -19.73 16.28 9.47
C ASN A 69 -21.08 16.43 8.73
N LYS A 70 -21.39 15.55 7.77
CA LYS A 70 -22.67 15.52 7.04
C LYS A 70 -23.69 14.55 7.65
N ILE A 71 -23.30 13.78 8.66
CA ILE A 71 -24.16 12.80 9.31
C ILE A 71 -24.97 13.47 10.42
N GLU A 72 -26.19 13.00 10.64
CA GLU A 72 -27.00 13.45 11.77
C GLU A 72 -26.30 13.16 13.10
N ASN A 73 -26.32 14.14 14.00
CA ASN A 73 -25.60 14.07 15.28
C ASN A 73 -24.11 13.74 15.12
N ALA A 74 -23.44 14.29 14.09
CA ALA A 74 -22.01 14.10 13.84
C ALA A 74 -21.12 14.22 15.09
N SER A 75 -21.50 15.08 16.04
CA SER A 75 -20.79 15.25 17.32
C SER A 75 -20.73 14.00 18.19
N TYR A 76 -21.50 12.95 17.89
CA TYR A 76 -21.49 11.65 18.59
C TYR A 76 -20.45 10.70 18.04
N PHE A 77 -19.89 10.99 16.87
CA PHE A 77 -19.10 10.06 16.10
C PHE A 77 -17.70 10.59 15.79
N THR A 78 -16.79 9.66 15.58
CA THR A 78 -15.42 9.89 15.11
C THR A 78 -15.05 8.85 14.06
N GLU A 79 -13.95 9.07 13.37
CA GLU A 79 -13.42 8.11 12.40
C GLU A 79 -12.65 7.00 13.13
N GLY A 80 -12.90 5.75 12.74
CA GLY A 80 -12.04 4.63 13.09
C GLY A 80 -10.82 4.53 12.17
N GLU A 81 -10.06 3.46 12.33
CA GLU A 81 -8.83 3.27 11.54
C GLU A 81 -9.12 2.98 10.07
N TYR A 82 -8.42 3.67 9.17
CA TYR A 82 -8.49 3.43 7.73
C TYR A 82 -7.67 2.23 7.31
N ARG A 83 -8.32 1.26 6.66
CA ARG A 83 -7.67 0.08 6.09
C ARG A 83 -7.92 0.01 4.60
N LEU A 84 -6.89 -0.38 3.86
CA LEU A 84 -7.00 -0.66 2.43
C LEU A 84 -7.69 -2.02 2.19
N THR A 85 -8.71 -2.00 1.34
CA THR A 85 -9.58 -3.14 1.01
C THR A 85 -9.89 -3.12 -0.49
N ASN A 86 -10.13 -4.30 -1.08
CA ASN A 86 -10.63 -4.42 -2.44
C ASN A 86 -12.15 -4.24 -2.44
N ILE A 87 -12.66 -3.28 -3.20
CA ILE A 87 -14.10 -3.12 -3.41
C ILE A 87 -14.33 -3.11 -4.92
N ASN A 88 -14.85 -4.21 -5.46
CA ASN A 88 -15.13 -4.38 -6.89
C ASN A 88 -13.92 -4.07 -7.79
N ASP A 89 -12.76 -4.66 -7.47
CA ASP A 89 -11.48 -4.49 -8.18
C ASP A 89 -10.87 -3.07 -8.08
N GLU A 90 -11.42 -2.20 -7.23
CA GLU A 90 -10.83 -0.90 -6.89
C GLU A 90 -10.28 -0.90 -5.47
N LEU A 91 -9.03 -0.46 -5.32
CA LEU A 91 -8.41 -0.21 -4.02
C LEU A 91 -9.09 0.99 -3.35
N ALA A 92 -9.68 0.76 -2.18
CA ALA A 92 -10.34 1.77 -1.39
C ALA A 92 -9.94 1.68 0.09
N TYR A 93 -9.92 2.82 0.77
CA TYR A 93 -9.88 2.86 2.21
C TYR A 93 -11.29 2.70 2.78
N THR A 94 -11.43 1.78 3.73
CA THR A 94 -12.61 1.61 4.58
C THR A 94 -12.25 2.05 6.00
N SER A 95 -13.15 2.78 6.65
CA SER A 95 -13.01 3.12 8.07
C SER A 95 -14.39 3.06 8.74
N PRO A 96 -14.55 2.29 9.83
CA PRO A 96 -15.81 2.30 10.58
C PRO A 96 -16.04 3.69 11.15
N ILE A 97 -17.30 4.12 11.16
CA ILE A 97 -17.68 5.27 11.99
C ILE A 97 -17.79 4.76 13.42
N GLU A 98 -17.05 5.39 14.30
CA GLU A 98 -16.89 5.01 15.69
C GLU A 98 -17.60 5.99 16.61
N MET A 99 -17.89 5.53 17.83
CA MET A 99 -18.50 6.32 18.88
C MET A 99 -17.47 7.21 19.56
N ASP A 100 -17.75 8.50 19.66
CA ASP A 100 -16.87 9.46 20.31
C ASP A 100 -17.16 9.58 21.82
N GLY A 101 -16.90 8.49 22.53
CA GLY A 101 -16.89 8.43 23.99
C GLY A 101 -18.19 7.94 24.66
N PHE A 102 -18.05 7.56 25.92
CA PHE A 102 -19.04 6.80 26.68
C PHE A 102 -20.39 7.52 26.86
N LEU A 103 -20.38 8.82 27.18
CA LEU A 103 -21.62 9.58 27.35
C LEU A 103 -22.39 9.74 26.04
N LYS A 104 -21.69 9.77 24.90
CA LYS A 104 -22.31 9.85 23.57
C LYS A 104 -22.88 8.49 23.16
N ALA A 105 -22.21 7.39 23.52
CA ALA A 105 -22.72 6.03 23.37
C ALA A 105 -24.05 5.80 24.10
N GLY A 106 -24.24 6.41 25.27
CA GLY A 106 -25.53 6.35 25.98
C GLY A 106 -26.68 7.09 25.28
N LYS A 107 -26.36 7.97 24.32
CA LYS A 107 -27.35 8.72 23.50
C LYS A 107 -27.52 8.12 22.10
N ALA A 108 -26.44 7.64 21.52
CA ALA A 108 -26.40 6.99 20.23
C ALA A 108 -26.29 5.48 20.41
N GLU A 109 -27.41 4.77 20.25
CA GLU A 109 -27.48 3.32 20.47
C GLU A 109 -26.60 2.50 19.50
N TYR A 110 -26.19 3.08 18.36
CA TYR A 110 -25.40 2.41 17.33
C TYR A 110 -24.55 3.44 16.55
N THR A 111 -23.54 2.96 15.81
CA THR A 111 -22.82 3.80 14.84
C THR A 111 -23.36 3.60 13.41
N PRO A 112 -23.37 4.65 12.57
CA PRO A 112 -24.24 4.71 11.38
C PRO A 112 -23.71 3.98 10.14
N GLY A 113 -22.49 3.43 10.18
CA GLY A 113 -21.88 2.70 9.08
C GLY A 113 -20.39 3.00 8.94
N TYR A 114 -19.89 3.13 7.72
CA TYR A 114 -18.46 3.30 7.45
C TYR A 114 -18.19 4.29 6.32
N ASN A 115 -17.01 4.89 6.34
CA ASN A 115 -16.50 5.72 5.25
C ASN A 115 -15.78 4.86 4.22
N LEU A 116 -16.05 5.13 2.94
CA LEU A 116 -15.42 4.51 1.77
C LEU A 116 -14.75 5.61 0.94
N ILE A 117 -13.45 5.47 0.70
CA ILE A 117 -12.63 6.48 0.02
C ILE A 117 -11.76 5.79 -1.02
N SER A 118 -11.81 6.20 -2.28
CA SER A 118 -10.91 5.65 -3.31
C SER A 118 -9.45 5.90 -2.92
N ALA A 119 -8.64 4.85 -2.97
CA ALA A 119 -7.20 4.98 -2.74
C ALA A 119 -6.45 5.44 -4.00
N VAL A 120 -7.04 5.21 -5.18
CA VAL A 120 -6.46 5.54 -6.49
C VAL A 120 -6.85 6.94 -6.95
N SER A 121 -8.13 7.31 -6.81
CA SER A 121 -8.64 8.60 -7.29
C SER A 121 -8.50 9.70 -6.26
N THR A 122 -7.70 10.72 -6.60
CA THR A 122 -7.48 11.88 -5.75
C THR A 122 -8.67 12.84 -5.70
N ASP A 123 -9.49 12.85 -6.75
CA ASP A 123 -10.57 13.84 -6.95
C ASP A 123 -11.91 13.38 -6.38
N LYS A 124 -12.12 12.07 -6.21
CA LYS A 124 -13.31 11.52 -5.53
C LYS A 124 -13.29 11.87 -4.04
N GLY A 125 -14.40 12.37 -3.51
CA GLY A 125 -14.59 12.57 -2.07
C GLY A 125 -14.82 11.24 -1.32
N ALA A 126 -15.01 11.33 0.00
CA ALA A 126 -15.46 10.19 0.80
C ALA A 126 -16.98 9.95 0.60
N SER A 127 -17.36 8.69 0.58
CA SER A 127 -18.75 8.23 0.62
C SER A 127 -19.03 7.57 1.97
N THR A 128 -20.12 7.94 2.64
CA THR A 128 -20.57 7.24 3.84
C THR A 128 -21.58 6.18 3.45
N VAL A 129 -21.21 4.91 3.66
CA VAL A 129 -22.10 3.77 3.45
C VAL A 129 -22.86 3.52 4.74
N LYS A 130 -24.19 3.61 4.67
CA LYS A 130 -25.05 3.40 5.84
C LYS A 130 -25.13 1.92 6.20
N GLY A 131 -24.94 1.62 7.47
CA GLY A 131 -25.11 0.29 8.04
C GLY A 131 -25.20 0.41 9.55
N LYS A 132 -26.27 -0.09 10.15
CA LYS A 132 -26.43 -0.05 11.60
C LYS A 132 -25.38 -0.93 12.26
N MET A 133 -24.45 -0.34 12.99
CA MET A 133 -23.40 -1.08 13.72
C MET A 133 -23.63 -0.96 15.22
N LEU A 134 -24.33 -1.95 15.76
CA LEU A 134 -24.54 -2.11 17.19
C LEU A 134 -23.28 -2.71 17.85
N TYR A 135 -22.60 -3.61 17.17
CA TYR A 135 -21.37 -4.26 17.62
C TYR A 135 -20.17 -3.70 16.85
N ALA A 136 -19.29 -2.99 17.53
CA ALA A 136 -18.14 -2.30 16.92
C ALA A 136 -17.01 -2.06 17.94
N PRO A 137 -15.77 -1.75 17.51
CA PRO A 137 -14.63 -1.52 18.41
C PRO A 137 -14.85 -0.42 19.45
N SER A 138 -15.59 0.63 19.09
CA SER A 138 -15.87 1.78 19.97
C SER A 138 -17.09 1.59 20.89
N GLN A 139 -17.75 0.43 20.82
CA GLN A 139 -18.94 0.15 21.62
C GLN A 139 -18.56 -0.41 22.98
N TYR A 140 -19.50 -0.38 23.93
CA TYR A 140 -19.22 -0.73 25.32
C TYR A 140 -19.92 -2.01 25.75
N LEU A 141 -19.36 -2.64 26.80
CA LEU A 141 -19.93 -3.82 27.44
C LEU A 141 -20.15 -4.94 26.41
N ASP A 142 -21.37 -5.44 26.29
CA ASP A 142 -21.70 -6.60 25.46
C ASP A 142 -21.74 -6.30 23.96
N HIS A 143 -21.68 -5.03 23.58
CA HIS A 143 -21.60 -4.57 22.20
C HIS A 143 -20.15 -4.28 21.76
N ASP A 144 -19.19 -4.31 22.70
CA ASP A 144 -17.76 -4.25 22.36
C ASP A 144 -17.39 -5.43 21.45
N LEU A 145 -16.76 -5.12 20.31
CA LEU A 145 -16.44 -6.11 19.27
C LEU A 145 -15.55 -7.23 19.82
N GLU A 146 -14.44 -6.87 20.48
CA GLU A 146 -13.50 -7.88 20.96
C GLU A 146 -14.10 -8.72 22.09
N ARG A 147 -14.89 -8.13 23.01
CA ARG A 147 -15.61 -8.88 24.04
C ARG A 147 -16.57 -9.87 23.41
N THR A 148 -17.31 -9.48 22.38
CA THR A 148 -18.24 -10.34 21.66
C THR A 148 -17.51 -11.57 21.11
N ILE A 149 -16.36 -11.34 20.46
CA ILE A 149 -15.51 -12.43 19.94
C ILE A 149 -14.96 -13.29 21.07
N ARG A 150 -14.44 -12.70 22.15
CA ARG A 150 -13.85 -13.44 23.29
C ARG A 150 -14.88 -14.30 24.03
N LYS A 151 -16.14 -13.85 24.13
CA LYS A 151 -17.23 -14.65 24.71
C LYS A 151 -17.52 -15.89 23.85
N ALA A 152 -17.53 -15.75 22.53
CA ALA A 152 -17.84 -16.84 21.62
C ALA A 152 -16.64 -17.80 21.40
N TYR A 153 -15.41 -17.26 21.42
CA TYR A 153 -14.16 -17.99 21.14
C TYR A 153 -13.08 -17.72 22.20
N PRO A 154 -13.26 -18.13 23.47
CA PRO A 154 -12.37 -17.78 24.58
C PRO A 154 -10.94 -18.30 24.45
N ASN A 155 -10.73 -19.35 23.66
CA ASN A 155 -9.42 -19.98 23.44
C ASN A 155 -8.65 -19.39 22.23
N LYS A 156 -9.22 -18.40 21.54
CA LYS A 156 -8.60 -17.75 20.38
C LYS A 156 -8.03 -16.39 20.80
N ILE A 157 -6.77 -16.16 20.44
CA ILE A 157 -6.14 -14.85 20.53
C ILE A 157 -6.59 -14.04 19.32
N ILE A 158 -7.09 -12.84 19.56
CA ILE A 158 -7.35 -11.84 18.52
C ILE A 158 -6.03 -11.12 18.25
N HIS A 159 -5.56 -11.16 17.01
CA HIS A 159 -4.35 -10.46 16.58
C HIS A 159 -4.65 -9.03 16.12
N ASP A 160 -5.76 -8.84 15.39
CA ASP A 160 -6.27 -7.53 14.95
C ASP A 160 -7.74 -7.68 14.52
N SER A 161 -8.48 -6.59 14.48
CA SER A 161 -9.85 -6.54 13.96
C SER A 161 -10.08 -5.28 13.13
N TYR A 162 -10.72 -5.43 11.97
CA TYR A 162 -10.93 -4.33 11.02
C TYR A 162 -12.26 -4.47 10.29
N LEU A 163 -12.75 -3.36 9.74
CA LEU A 163 -13.97 -3.36 8.95
C LEU A 163 -13.67 -3.71 7.49
N GLU A 164 -14.37 -4.72 6.98
CA GLU A 164 -14.33 -5.14 5.59
C GLU A 164 -15.76 -5.37 5.10
N PRO A 165 -16.24 -4.57 4.13
CA PRO A 165 -17.55 -4.79 3.53
C PRO A 165 -17.54 -6.04 2.67
N ASN A 166 -18.68 -6.75 2.60
CA ASN A 166 -18.86 -7.79 1.60
C ASN A 166 -19.08 -7.20 0.19
N GLU A 167 -19.25 -8.06 -0.81
CA GLU A 167 -19.53 -7.66 -2.21
C GLU A 167 -20.78 -6.77 -2.37
N ASP A 168 -21.77 -6.88 -1.47
CA ASP A 168 -22.98 -6.04 -1.46
C ASP A 168 -22.78 -4.68 -0.77
N GLY A 169 -21.58 -4.42 -0.22
CA GLY A 169 -21.29 -3.23 0.59
C GLY A 169 -21.84 -3.29 2.03
N LYS A 170 -22.29 -4.45 2.51
CA LYS A 170 -22.69 -4.62 3.91
C LYS A 170 -21.44 -4.70 4.79
N PRO A 171 -21.37 -3.92 5.89
CA PRO A 171 -20.20 -3.94 6.76
C PRO A 171 -20.11 -5.27 7.52
N PHE A 172 -18.89 -5.82 7.60
CA PHE A 172 -18.52 -6.86 8.54
C PHE A 172 -17.27 -6.44 9.29
N PHE A 173 -17.15 -6.84 10.54
CA PHE A 173 -15.86 -6.82 11.22
C PHE A 173 -15.18 -8.17 11.06
N ILE A 174 -13.94 -8.15 10.59
CA ILE A 174 -13.09 -9.33 10.41
C ILE A 174 -12.02 -9.28 11.48
N ALA A 175 -11.98 -10.29 12.35
CA ALA A 175 -10.93 -10.44 13.34
C ALA A 175 -9.97 -11.56 12.93
N SER A 176 -8.69 -11.23 12.72
CA SER A 176 -7.66 -12.25 12.56
C SER A 176 -7.42 -12.92 13.91
N VAL A 177 -7.53 -14.25 13.94
CA VAL A 177 -7.42 -15.00 15.19
C VAL A 177 -6.43 -16.16 15.10
N GLY A 178 -5.85 -16.50 16.24
CA GLY A 178 -5.10 -17.75 16.38
C GLY A 178 -4.50 -17.92 17.76
N HIS A 179 -3.20 -18.21 17.81
CA HIS A 179 -2.45 -18.45 19.04
C HIS A 179 -1.01 -17.96 18.88
N TYR A 180 -0.22 -18.01 19.95
CA TYR A 180 1.22 -17.76 19.87
C TYR A 180 1.97 -19.09 19.99
N LEU A 181 3.06 -19.25 19.24
CA LEU A 181 3.95 -20.41 19.39
C LEU A 181 4.43 -20.54 20.84
N LYS A 182 4.88 -19.43 21.43
CA LYS A 182 5.44 -19.40 22.79
C LYS A 182 5.07 -18.12 23.52
N TYR A 183 4.36 -18.26 24.64
CA TYR A 183 3.81 -17.16 25.44
C TYR A 183 3.01 -16.15 24.60
N ARG A 184 3.69 -15.09 24.12
CA ARG A 184 3.16 -13.98 23.33
C ARG A 184 4.09 -13.62 22.16
N SER A 185 4.89 -14.58 21.69
CA SER A 185 5.81 -14.42 20.55
C SER A 185 5.54 -15.49 19.49
N GLY A 186 5.76 -15.13 18.22
CA GLY A 186 5.45 -15.99 17.09
C GLY A 186 3.95 -16.17 16.90
N PRO A 187 3.20 -15.12 16.50
CA PRO A 187 1.77 -15.21 16.25
C PRO A 187 1.50 -16.22 15.14
N VAL A 188 0.69 -17.22 15.43
CA VAL A 188 0.19 -18.19 14.47
C VAL A 188 -1.25 -17.79 14.14
N VAL A 189 -1.54 -17.59 12.86
CA VAL A 189 -2.88 -17.27 12.38
C VAL A 189 -3.61 -18.58 12.05
N ASP A 190 -4.70 -18.83 12.77
CA ASP A 190 -5.56 -20.00 12.61
C ASP A 190 -6.71 -19.75 11.63
N GLY A 191 -7.05 -18.49 11.37
CA GLY A 191 -8.14 -18.07 10.49
C GLY A 191 -8.73 -16.73 10.92
N VAL A 192 -10.00 -16.49 10.60
CA VAL A 192 -10.71 -15.26 10.96
C VAL A 192 -12.04 -15.53 11.63
N VAL A 193 -12.52 -14.57 12.42
CA VAL A 193 -13.90 -14.51 12.91
C VAL A 193 -14.59 -13.34 12.20
N LEU A 194 -15.69 -13.64 11.50
CA LEU A 194 -16.58 -12.64 10.95
C LEU A 194 -17.60 -12.27 12.03
N VAL A 195 -17.84 -10.97 12.21
CA VAL A 195 -18.89 -10.44 13.09
C VAL A 195 -19.85 -9.60 12.27
N ASN A 196 -21.14 -9.93 12.32
CA ASN A 196 -22.18 -9.07 11.80
C ASN A 196 -22.38 -7.90 12.78
N PRO A 197 -22.09 -6.65 12.39
CA PRO A 197 -22.15 -5.52 13.31
C PRO A 197 -23.58 -5.15 13.72
N GLU A 198 -24.61 -5.59 13.00
CA GLU A 198 -26.00 -5.30 13.35
C GLU A 198 -26.53 -6.28 14.41
N THR A 199 -26.23 -7.58 14.27
CA THR A 199 -26.79 -8.64 15.11
C THR A 199 -25.84 -9.16 16.18
N GLY A 200 -24.52 -8.95 16.02
CA GLY A 200 -23.49 -9.53 16.88
C GLY A 200 -23.20 -11.00 16.56
N ASP A 201 -23.84 -11.57 15.54
CA ASP A 201 -23.59 -12.94 15.12
C ASP A 201 -22.14 -13.10 14.70
N THR A 202 -21.48 -14.12 15.25
CA THR A 202 -20.09 -14.40 14.95
C THR A 202 -19.94 -15.75 14.24
N LYS A 203 -19.01 -15.82 13.28
CA LYS A 203 -18.69 -17.08 12.59
C LYS A 203 -17.18 -17.20 12.36
N TYR A 204 -16.59 -18.23 12.93
CA TYR A 204 -15.20 -18.59 12.70
C TYR A 204 -15.03 -19.33 11.36
N TYR A 205 -13.99 -18.94 10.62
CA TYR A 205 -13.52 -19.62 9.42
C TYR A 205 -12.04 -19.98 9.62
N PRO A 206 -11.67 -21.26 9.49
CA PRO A 206 -10.28 -21.66 9.43
C PRO A 206 -9.55 -21.03 8.24
N LYS A 207 -8.25 -20.79 8.39
CA LYS A 207 -7.38 -20.29 7.31
C LYS A 207 -7.57 -21.08 6.01
N GLY A 208 -7.87 -20.37 4.91
CA GLY A 208 -8.14 -20.92 3.59
C GLY A 208 -9.58 -21.38 3.37
N LYS A 209 -10.49 -21.09 4.31
CA LYS A 209 -11.94 -21.40 4.22
C LYS A 209 -12.82 -20.16 4.37
N GLU A 210 -12.22 -18.99 4.50
CA GLU A 210 -12.89 -17.71 4.53
C GLU A 210 -13.69 -17.46 3.24
N PRO A 211 -14.76 -16.67 3.30
CA PRO A 211 -15.42 -16.16 2.09
C PRO A 211 -14.43 -15.52 1.10
N LYS A 212 -14.73 -15.60 -0.19
CA LYS A 212 -13.84 -15.09 -1.24
C LYS A 212 -13.55 -13.59 -1.11
N TRP A 213 -14.57 -12.82 -0.72
CA TRP A 213 -14.49 -11.37 -0.52
C TRP A 213 -13.64 -10.93 0.67
N VAL A 214 -13.23 -11.84 1.57
CA VAL A 214 -12.33 -11.50 2.68
C VAL A 214 -10.89 -11.46 2.16
N ASP A 215 -10.37 -10.27 1.92
CA ASP A 215 -9.03 -10.02 1.37
C ASP A 215 -7.90 -10.27 2.36
N ARG A 216 -8.20 -10.14 3.66
CA ARG A 216 -7.20 -10.15 4.70
C ARG A 216 -7.47 -11.26 5.72
N THR A 217 -6.43 -12.02 6.03
CA THR A 217 -6.42 -13.04 7.07
C THR A 217 -5.23 -12.82 8.00
N PHE A 218 -4.10 -12.44 7.42
CA PHE A 218 -2.90 -11.98 8.11
C PHE A 218 -2.87 -10.47 8.15
N THR A 219 -2.46 -9.93 9.29
CA THR A 219 -2.40 -8.49 9.52
C THR A 219 -1.06 -7.93 9.05
N LEU A 220 -0.98 -6.62 8.82
CA LEU A 220 0.29 -5.95 8.50
C LEU A 220 1.35 -6.22 9.59
N GLU A 221 0.93 -6.17 10.86
CA GLU A 221 1.77 -6.46 12.02
C GLU A 221 2.27 -7.91 12.03
N THR A 222 1.38 -8.88 11.76
CA THR A 222 1.77 -10.30 11.68
C THR A 222 2.79 -10.52 10.56
N ALA A 223 2.57 -9.91 9.38
CA ALA A 223 3.48 -9.99 8.27
C ALA A 223 4.85 -9.35 8.59
N LEU A 224 4.85 -8.20 9.26
CA LEU A 224 6.06 -7.54 9.71
C LEU A 224 6.84 -8.38 10.74
N GLU A 225 6.14 -9.00 11.69
CA GLU A 225 6.75 -9.93 12.64
C GLU A 225 7.42 -11.11 11.91
N TYR A 226 6.74 -11.69 10.90
CA TYR A 226 7.29 -12.82 10.15
C TYR A 226 8.55 -12.42 9.38
N TRP A 227 8.51 -11.26 8.71
CA TRP A 227 9.68 -10.70 8.04
C TRP A 227 10.83 -10.41 9.01
N THR A 228 10.49 -9.88 10.18
CA THR A 228 11.46 -9.60 11.24
C THR A 228 12.10 -10.89 11.75
N TYR A 229 11.33 -11.92 12.08
CA TYR A 229 11.88 -13.19 12.57
C TYR A 229 12.72 -13.88 11.51
N TRP A 230 12.26 -13.91 10.25
CA TRP A 230 13.00 -14.48 9.15
C TRP A 230 14.36 -13.78 8.93
N GLY A 231 14.37 -12.44 8.86
CA GLY A 231 15.59 -11.67 8.59
C GLY A 231 16.54 -11.57 9.79
N LYS A 232 15.98 -11.40 11.00
CA LYS A 232 16.74 -11.21 12.26
C LYS A 232 17.43 -12.49 12.72
N TYR A 233 16.76 -13.64 12.61
CA TYR A 233 17.25 -14.90 13.16
C TYR A 233 17.93 -15.81 12.13
N VAL A 234 18.31 -15.27 10.96
CA VAL A 234 19.23 -15.94 10.05
C VAL A 234 20.53 -16.30 10.79
N HIS A 235 20.97 -17.55 10.65
CA HIS A 235 22.10 -18.13 11.41
C HIS A 235 21.92 -18.14 12.95
N GLY A 236 20.70 -17.98 13.44
CA GLY A 236 20.33 -18.09 14.86
C GLY A 236 20.62 -16.86 15.72
N TRP A 237 20.23 -16.93 16.99
CA TRP A 237 20.26 -15.79 17.92
C TRP A 237 21.65 -15.16 18.11
N LYS A 238 22.71 -15.99 18.20
CA LYS A 238 24.08 -15.50 18.41
C LYS A 238 24.54 -14.56 17.30
N ASN A 239 24.13 -14.85 16.06
CA ASN A 239 24.50 -14.05 14.88
C ASN A 239 24.01 -12.60 15.00
N GLN A 240 22.78 -12.40 15.48
CA GLN A 240 22.14 -11.08 15.59
C GLN A 240 22.23 -10.44 16.99
N SER A 241 22.87 -11.11 17.95
CA SER A 241 23.12 -10.52 19.27
C SER A 241 23.93 -9.22 19.19
N LEU A 242 23.95 -8.43 20.27
CA LEU A 242 24.65 -7.14 20.30
C LEU A 242 26.14 -7.25 19.94
N ILE A 243 26.78 -8.36 20.31
CA ILE A 243 28.19 -8.68 20.04
C ILE A 243 28.37 -9.66 18.87
N GLY A 244 27.27 -10.02 18.20
CA GLY A 244 27.26 -10.97 17.10
C GLY A 244 27.79 -10.37 15.79
N PRO A 245 28.24 -11.20 14.84
CA PRO A 245 28.78 -10.75 13.56
C PRO A 245 27.73 -10.14 12.61
N LYS A 246 26.42 -10.32 12.90
CA LYS A 246 25.29 -9.87 12.07
C LYS A 246 25.38 -10.31 10.61
N LYS A 247 25.96 -11.48 10.37
CA LYS A 247 26.16 -12.03 9.03
C LYS A 247 24.80 -12.28 8.37
N ASP A 248 24.61 -11.76 7.17
CA ASP A 248 23.39 -11.93 6.36
C ASP A 248 22.09 -11.44 7.01
N VAL A 249 22.14 -10.73 8.15
CA VAL A 249 20.95 -10.22 8.84
C VAL A 249 20.25 -9.18 7.96
N LEU A 250 18.97 -9.43 7.70
CA LEU A 250 18.09 -8.56 6.93
C LEU A 250 17.12 -7.86 7.88
N ILE A 251 16.96 -6.56 7.71
CA ILE A 251 16.05 -5.73 8.50
C ILE A 251 14.97 -5.18 7.58
N PRO A 252 13.69 -5.53 7.80
CA PRO A 252 12.57 -4.93 7.07
C PRO A 252 12.45 -3.46 7.44
N ASN A 253 12.11 -2.61 6.47
CA ASN A 253 11.86 -1.20 6.69
C ASN A 253 10.38 -0.98 7.01
N GLU A 254 10.05 -1.04 8.29
CA GLU A 254 8.67 -0.95 8.82
C GLU A 254 7.98 0.36 8.40
N ASP A 255 8.74 1.46 8.35
CA ASP A 255 8.26 2.80 7.97
C ASP A 255 7.79 2.89 6.50
N ASN A 256 8.16 1.92 5.65
CA ASN A 256 7.83 1.90 4.23
C ASN A 256 7.14 0.60 3.80
N MET A 257 6.47 -0.09 4.73
CA MET A 257 5.63 -1.23 4.37
C MET A 257 4.42 -0.73 3.57
N GLN A 258 4.25 -1.26 2.37
CA GLN A 258 3.23 -0.86 1.41
C GLN A 258 2.12 -1.90 1.37
N VAL A 259 0.88 -1.44 1.17
CA VAL A 259 -0.28 -2.30 0.95
C VAL A 259 -0.80 -2.01 -0.45
N THR A 260 -0.91 -3.04 -1.28
CA THR A 260 -1.34 -2.93 -2.69
C THR A 260 -1.88 -4.27 -3.18
N PHE A 261 -2.19 -4.40 -4.46
CA PHE A 261 -2.59 -5.65 -5.09
C PHE A 261 -1.51 -6.18 -6.03
N ASN A 262 -1.44 -7.50 -6.15
CA ASN A 262 -0.72 -8.13 -7.26
C ASN A 262 -1.56 -8.13 -8.55
N GLU A 263 -0.99 -8.58 -9.67
CA GLU A 263 -1.67 -8.70 -10.97
C GLU A 263 -2.95 -9.58 -10.93
N LYS A 264 -3.09 -10.43 -9.91
CA LYS A 264 -4.26 -11.29 -9.71
C LYS A 264 -5.36 -10.64 -8.87
N GLY A 265 -5.18 -9.38 -8.46
CA GLY A 265 -6.10 -8.67 -7.58
C GLY A 265 -6.04 -9.12 -6.11
N GLU A 266 -4.97 -9.79 -5.68
CA GLU A 266 -4.81 -10.24 -4.29
C GLU A 266 -4.08 -9.21 -3.43
N LEU A 267 -4.60 -8.92 -2.24
CA LEU A 267 -4.01 -7.94 -1.33
C LEU A 267 -2.63 -8.44 -0.86
N ILE A 268 -1.59 -7.65 -1.11
CA ILE A 268 -0.22 -7.94 -0.74
C ILE A 268 0.37 -6.83 0.12
N TYR A 269 1.30 -7.22 0.99
CA TYR A 269 2.19 -6.31 1.69
C TYR A 269 3.59 -6.39 1.12
N VAL A 270 4.14 -5.24 0.77
CA VAL A 270 5.48 -5.13 0.20
C VAL A 270 6.39 -4.39 1.18
N VAL A 271 7.57 -4.93 1.44
CA VAL A 271 8.52 -4.34 2.39
C VAL A 271 9.94 -4.36 1.85
N ASP A 272 10.61 -3.22 2.00
CA ASP A 272 12.00 -3.02 1.63
C ASP A 272 12.91 -3.67 2.68
N PHE A 273 14.00 -4.33 2.26
CA PHE A 273 15.01 -4.85 3.18
C PHE A 273 16.34 -4.10 3.07
N THR A 274 16.95 -3.91 4.23
CA THR A 274 18.33 -3.42 4.37
C THR A 274 19.18 -4.45 5.11
N ARG A 275 20.51 -4.34 4.99
CA ARG A 275 21.43 -5.11 5.83
C ARG A 275 21.64 -4.41 7.16
N ALA A 276 21.66 -5.19 8.24
CA ALA A 276 22.13 -4.70 9.53
C ALA A 276 23.61 -4.33 9.44
N LYS A 277 24.01 -3.21 10.05
CA LYS A 277 25.42 -2.82 10.23
C LYS A 277 25.76 -2.80 11.72
N SER A 278 27.05 -2.74 12.03
CA SER A 278 27.53 -2.60 13.42
C SER A 278 27.05 -1.29 14.06
N LYS A 279 26.84 -0.23 13.26
CA LYS A 279 26.20 1.04 13.66
C LYS A 279 25.01 1.34 12.73
N GLY A 280 23.80 1.09 13.21
CA GLY A 280 22.56 1.33 12.44
C GLY A 280 22.33 0.37 11.28
N ASN A 281 21.56 0.83 10.27
CA ASN A 281 21.16 0.04 9.11
C ASN A 281 21.77 0.62 7.83
N SER A 282 21.91 -0.21 6.79
CA SER A 282 22.30 0.27 5.46
C SER A 282 21.23 1.21 4.88
N LYS A 283 21.66 2.21 4.10
CA LYS A 283 20.77 3.09 3.33
C LYS A 283 20.36 2.52 1.98
N THR A 284 21.14 1.56 1.48
CA THR A 284 20.90 0.86 0.23
C THR A 284 20.03 -0.35 0.48
N LEU A 285 19.03 -0.51 -0.37
CA LEU A 285 18.18 -1.68 -0.40
C LEU A 285 18.98 -2.91 -0.88
N VAL A 286 18.66 -4.08 -0.33
CA VAL A 286 19.26 -5.36 -0.73
C VAL A 286 18.25 -6.40 -1.23
N GLY A 287 16.96 -6.08 -1.17
CA GLY A 287 15.87 -6.90 -1.65
C GLY A 287 14.51 -6.38 -1.16
N TYR A 288 13.43 -6.97 -1.66
CA TYR A 288 12.06 -6.70 -1.23
C TYR A 288 11.36 -8.00 -0.82
N GLY A 289 10.51 -7.93 0.19
CA GLY A 289 9.58 -9.00 0.55
C GLY A 289 8.18 -8.68 0.07
N VAL A 290 7.48 -9.69 -0.42
CA VAL A 290 6.06 -9.66 -0.79
C VAL A 290 5.34 -10.70 0.05
N PHE A 291 4.29 -10.27 0.74
CA PHE A 291 3.50 -11.09 1.65
C PHE A 291 2.04 -11.07 1.19
N ASN A 292 1.44 -12.22 0.89
CA ASN A 292 0.01 -12.28 0.56
C ASN A 292 -0.84 -12.19 1.84
N ALA A 293 -1.68 -11.16 1.95
CA ALA A 293 -2.46 -10.86 3.15
C ALA A 293 -3.51 -11.92 3.48
N LYS A 294 -3.94 -12.73 2.51
CA LYS A 294 -4.92 -13.81 2.68
C LYS A 294 -4.25 -15.15 2.98
N THR A 295 -3.27 -15.55 2.17
CA THR A 295 -2.67 -16.89 2.25
C THR A 295 -1.50 -16.97 3.24
N GLY A 296 -0.83 -15.84 3.50
CA GLY A 296 0.39 -15.78 4.29
C GLY A 296 1.64 -16.23 3.54
N GLU A 297 1.56 -16.40 2.22
CA GLU A 297 2.71 -16.72 1.37
C GLU A 297 3.72 -15.57 1.37
N MET A 298 4.99 -15.90 1.55
CA MET A 298 6.09 -14.93 1.65
C MET A 298 7.10 -15.18 0.54
N THR A 299 7.32 -14.18 -0.31
CA THR A 299 8.36 -14.23 -1.36
C THR A 299 9.38 -13.13 -1.13
N TYR A 300 10.66 -13.48 -1.04
CA TYR A 300 11.78 -12.55 -0.97
C TYR A 300 12.53 -12.48 -2.29
N TYR A 301 12.60 -11.29 -2.85
CA TYR A 301 13.31 -10.96 -4.07
C TYR A 301 14.68 -10.41 -3.73
N LYS A 302 15.73 -11.20 -4.02
CA LYS A 302 17.13 -10.82 -3.82
C LYS A 302 17.71 -10.21 -5.09
N GLY A 303 18.85 -9.54 -4.98
CA GLY A 303 19.62 -9.09 -6.14
C GLY A 303 19.29 -7.68 -6.60
N VAL A 304 18.47 -6.95 -5.83
CA VAL A 304 18.30 -5.53 -6.02
C VAL A 304 19.53 -4.83 -5.45
N THR A 305 20.47 -4.48 -6.33
CA THR A 305 21.68 -3.72 -5.99
C THR A 305 21.57 -2.32 -6.56
N SER A 306 22.23 -1.36 -5.91
CA SER A 306 22.22 0.04 -6.31
C SER A 306 20.82 0.66 -6.39
N VAL A 307 19.92 0.25 -5.49
CA VAL A 307 18.57 0.83 -5.39
C VAL A 307 18.39 1.54 -4.04
N LEU A 308 17.76 2.71 -4.09
CA LEU A 308 17.39 3.48 -2.91
C LEU A 308 16.32 2.74 -2.09
N THR A 309 16.36 2.92 -0.77
CA THR A 309 15.19 2.60 0.08
C THR A 309 14.08 3.63 -0.16
N GLY A 310 12.82 3.30 0.13
CA GLY A 310 11.72 4.28 -0.01
C GLY A 310 11.92 5.55 0.82
N LYS A 311 12.61 5.44 1.97
CA LYS A 311 13.02 6.60 2.78
C LYS A 311 13.98 7.53 2.04
N GLU A 312 15.01 6.97 1.40
CA GLU A 312 15.96 7.76 0.62
C GLU A 312 15.33 8.29 -0.68
N ALA A 313 14.43 7.53 -1.32
CA ALA A 313 13.65 8.01 -2.46
C ALA A 313 12.76 9.21 -2.09
N LYS A 314 12.05 9.13 -0.96
CA LYS A 314 11.29 10.26 -0.39
C LYS A 314 12.19 11.47 -0.08
N SER A 315 13.39 11.23 0.44
CA SER A 315 14.38 12.29 0.70
C SER A 315 14.78 12.99 -0.60
N ASN A 316 15.14 12.23 -1.64
CA ASN A 316 15.48 12.74 -2.96
C ASN A 316 14.31 13.51 -3.60
N ALA A 317 13.08 12.99 -3.49
CA ALA A 317 11.90 13.70 -3.97
C ALA A 317 11.77 15.07 -3.30
N ASN A 318 11.82 15.13 -1.96
CA ASN A 318 11.75 16.39 -1.21
C ASN A 318 12.90 17.36 -1.52
N ALA A 319 14.09 16.85 -1.84
CA ALA A 319 15.27 17.64 -2.19
C ALA A 319 15.31 18.07 -3.67
N SER A 320 14.39 17.57 -4.50
CA SER A 320 14.35 17.91 -5.92
C SER A 320 14.24 19.42 -6.16
N GLU A 321 14.82 19.89 -7.27
CA GLU A 321 14.79 21.31 -7.64
C GLU A 321 13.35 21.83 -7.78
N PHE A 322 12.42 20.97 -8.21
CA PHE A 322 11.02 21.34 -8.29
C PHE A 322 10.38 21.47 -6.90
N LEU A 323 10.39 20.42 -6.06
CA LEU A 323 9.69 20.46 -4.77
C LEU A 323 10.31 21.45 -3.78
N SER A 324 11.61 21.71 -3.86
CA SER A 324 12.27 22.71 -3.00
C SER A 324 11.77 24.14 -3.22
N LYS A 325 11.14 24.43 -4.39
CA LYS A 325 10.53 25.74 -4.70
C LYS A 325 9.11 25.91 -4.16
N TYR A 326 8.47 24.87 -3.62
CA TYR A 326 7.09 24.92 -3.11
C TYR A 326 7.03 24.71 -1.59
N PRO A 327 7.09 25.78 -0.78
CA PRO A 327 6.99 25.68 0.67
C PRO A 327 5.74 24.92 1.15
N GLY A 328 5.96 23.97 2.05
CA GLY A 328 4.90 23.13 2.62
C GLY A 328 4.48 21.93 1.77
N TRP A 329 4.99 21.80 0.53
CA TRP A 329 4.82 20.57 -0.25
C TRP A 329 5.79 19.51 0.29
N LYS A 330 5.29 18.30 0.47
CA LYS A 330 6.05 17.17 1.03
C LYS A 330 5.72 15.89 0.28
N ALA A 331 6.76 15.19 -0.14
CA ALA A 331 6.66 13.82 -0.61
C ALA A 331 6.25 12.91 0.56
N THR A 332 5.33 11.98 0.31
CA THR A 332 4.83 10.99 1.28
C THR A 332 5.65 9.69 1.21
N ASN A 333 5.09 8.57 1.66
CA ASN A 333 5.75 7.28 1.47
C ASN A 333 5.53 6.80 0.03
N GLY A 334 6.60 6.32 -0.58
CA GLY A 334 6.62 5.91 -1.97
C GLY A 334 6.36 4.43 -2.12
N ILE A 335 5.66 4.06 -3.19
CA ILE A 335 5.44 2.66 -3.53
C ILE A 335 6.46 2.24 -4.58
N PHE A 336 7.09 1.09 -4.36
CA PHE A 336 8.13 0.59 -5.25
C PHE A 336 7.52 -0.19 -6.41
N TYR A 337 7.96 0.15 -7.61
CA TYR A 337 7.60 -0.50 -8.86
C TYR A 337 8.86 -0.77 -9.68
N THR A 338 8.76 -1.72 -10.60
CA THR A 338 9.64 -1.77 -11.75
C THR A 338 8.87 -1.15 -12.91
N ILE A 339 9.19 0.09 -13.27
CA ILE A 339 8.51 0.79 -14.37
C ILE A 339 9.53 0.93 -15.49
N TYR A 340 9.19 0.44 -16.68
CA TYR A 340 10.10 0.44 -17.82
C TYR A 340 11.40 -0.35 -17.54
N GLY A 341 11.34 -1.47 -16.82
CA GLY A 341 12.54 -2.23 -16.42
C GLY A 341 13.51 -1.46 -15.49
N ALA A 342 13.13 -0.26 -15.05
CA ALA A 342 13.90 0.55 -14.12
C ALA A 342 13.29 0.46 -12.71
N PRO A 343 14.11 0.40 -11.64
CA PRO A 343 13.61 0.48 -10.28
C PRO A 343 13.07 1.88 -10.02
N THR A 344 11.84 1.98 -9.54
CA THR A 344 11.11 3.24 -9.46
C THR A 344 10.32 3.34 -8.17
N TYR A 345 10.34 4.52 -7.52
CA TYR A 345 9.34 4.84 -6.50
C TYR A 345 8.35 5.86 -7.05
N VAL A 346 7.06 5.58 -6.89
CA VAL A 346 6.00 6.54 -7.16
C VAL A 346 5.50 7.11 -5.83
N ILE A 347 5.59 8.42 -5.68
CA ILE A 347 5.42 9.10 -4.40
C ILE A 347 4.38 10.21 -4.51
N PRO A 348 3.22 10.08 -3.86
CA PRO A 348 2.26 11.17 -3.75
C PRO A 348 2.88 12.37 -3.02
N VAL A 349 2.65 13.57 -3.52
CA VAL A 349 3.10 14.83 -2.92
C VAL A 349 1.90 15.59 -2.38
N THR A 350 2.01 16.10 -1.16
CA THR A 350 0.92 16.80 -0.48
C THR A 350 1.33 18.15 0.06
N LYS A 351 0.33 19.02 0.24
CA LYS A 351 0.41 20.19 1.12
C LYS A 351 -0.60 20.00 2.25
N GLY A 352 -0.12 19.58 3.42
CA GLY A 352 -1.02 19.11 4.49
C GLY A 352 -1.69 17.79 4.10
N SER A 353 -3.02 17.78 4.01
CA SER A 353 -3.84 16.65 3.54
C SER A 353 -4.29 16.79 2.07
N LYS A 354 -3.87 17.85 1.36
CA LYS A 354 -4.27 18.07 -0.04
C LYS A 354 -3.24 17.48 -1.00
N PHE A 355 -3.69 16.63 -1.93
CA PHE A 355 -2.89 16.16 -3.04
C PHE A 355 -2.40 17.32 -3.91
N GLN A 356 -1.15 17.28 -4.36
CA GLN A 356 -0.54 18.31 -5.22
C GLN A 356 0.05 17.74 -6.52
N GLY A 357 0.25 16.42 -6.56
CA GLY A 357 0.84 15.73 -7.69
C GLY A 357 1.62 14.49 -7.27
N VAL A 358 2.38 13.96 -8.21
CA VAL A 358 3.16 12.74 -8.06
C VAL A 358 4.62 13.03 -8.39
N ALA A 359 5.52 12.65 -7.49
CA ALA A 359 6.94 12.56 -7.77
C ALA A 359 7.28 11.12 -8.14
N ILE A 360 7.99 10.93 -9.24
CA ILE A 360 8.49 9.61 -9.66
C ILE A 360 10.02 9.65 -9.58
N VAL A 361 10.58 8.72 -8.81
CA VAL A 361 12.01 8.63 -8.54
C VAL A 361 12.58 7.43 -9.26
N TYR A 362 13.47 7.65 -10.22
CA TYR A 362 14.37 6.61 -10.70
C TYR A 362 15.32 6.24 -9.56
N ALA A 363 15.14 5.06 -9.01
CA ALA A 363 15.64 4.69 -7.70
C ALA A 363 17.09 4.19 -7.73
N ASN A 364 17.91 4.60 -8.71
CA ASN A 364 19.32 4.26 -8.76
C ASN A 364 20.09 4.98 -7.65
N SER A 365 20.86 4.25 -6.83
CA SER A 365 21.56 4.82 -5.68
C SER A 365 22.76 5.68 -6.05
N ASP A 366 23.35 5.47 -7.22
CA ASP A 366 24.55 6.18 -7.66
C ASP A 366 24.18 7.52 -8.32
N ASN A 367 23.06 7.54 -9.05
CA ASN A 367 22.53 8.74 -9.68
C ASN A 367 20.99 8.74 -9.67
N PRO A 368 20.36 9.04 -8.51
CA PRO A 368 18.92 9.12 -8.44
C PRO A 368 18.42 10.33 -9.22
N GLN A 369 17.31 10.15 -9.93
CA GLN A 369 16.68 11.21 -10.72
C GLN A 369 15.20 11.30 -10.36
N VAL A 370 14.69 12.52 -10.25
CA VAL A 370 13.31 12.79 -9.82
C VAL A 370 12.61 13.59 -10.89
N VAL A 371 11.43 13.13 -11.29
CA VAL A 371 10.48 13.93 -12.05
C VAL A 371 9.24 14.19 -11.21
N PHE A 372 8.51 15.23 -11.57
CA PHE A 372 7.24 15.57 -10.95
C PHE A 372 6.18 15.80 -12.03
N GLY A 373 4.93 15.52 -11.72
CA GLY A 373 3.76 15.98 -12.47
C GLY A 373 2.61 16.29 -11.52
N LYS A 374 1.76 17.26 -11.87
CA LYS A 374 0.60 17.64 -11.05
C LYS A 374 -0.51 16.57 -11.10
N THR A 375 -0.53 15.76 -12.16
CA THR A 375 -1.40 14.60 -12.30
C THR A 375 -0.56 13.33 -12.42
N LYS A 376 -1.19 12.16 -12.20
CA LYS A 376 -0.58 10.85 -12.46
C LYS A 376 -0.02 10.80 -13.89
N ASP A 377 -0.85 11.08 -14.88
CA ASP A 377 -0.46 10.97 -16.29
C ASP A 377 0.70 11.91 -16.64
N GLU A 378 0.71 13.14 -16.12
CA GLU A 378 1.83 14.08 -16.33
C GLU A 378 3.13 13.53 -15.74
N ALA A 379 3.08 12.98 -14.52
CA ALA A 379 4.26 12.43 -13.86
C ALA A 379 4.82 11.22 -14.62
N PHE A 380 3.95 10.31 -15.08
CA PHE A 380 4.36 9.13 -15.86
C PHE A 380 4.90 9.52 -17.24
N ARG A 381 4.31 10.51 -17.92
CA ARG A 381 4.88 11.07 -19.16
C ARG A 381 6.27 11.66 -18.93
N ASN A 382 6.46 12.45 -17.88
CA ASN A 382 7.75 13.04 -17.55
C ASN A 382 8.78 11.96 -17.20
N TYR A 383 8.36 10.91 -16.49
CA TYR A 383 9.23 9.79 -16.13
C TYR A 383 9.68 8.99 -17.35
N LYS A 384 8.76 8.75 -18.29
CA LYS A 384 9.08 8.11 -19.57
C LYS A 384 10.14 8.88 -20.35
N LYS A 385 10.03 10.21 -20.43
CA LYS A 385 11.05 11.07 -21.07
C LYS A 385 12.41 10.93 -20.38
N LEU A 386 12.43 10.87 -19.05
CA LEU A 386 13.64 10.62 -18.27
C LEU A 386 14.24 9.24 -18.58
N ILE A 387 13.45 8.17 -18.55
CA ILE A 387 13.97 6.81 -18.84
C ILE A 387 14.50 6.72 -20.27
N ALA A 388 13.82 7.32 -21.24
CA ALA A 388 14.29 7.36 -22.63
C ALA A 388 15.62 8.12 -22.78
N SER A 389 15.84 9.20 -22.02
CA SER A 389 17.11 9.92 -22.03
C SER A 389 18.24 9.11 -21.37
N LEU A 390 17.93 8.41 -20.29
CA LEU A 390 18.87 7.50 -19.62
C LEU A 390 19.21 6.27 -20.48
N GLY A 391 18.24 5.70 -21.20
CA GLY A 391 18.47 4.57 -22.11
C GLY A 391 19.46 4.90 -23.24
N LYS A 392 19.45 6.14 -23.74
CA LYS A 392 20.40 6.64 -24.74
C LYS A 392 21.84 6.80 -24.21
N VAL A 393 22.02 6.87 -22.88
CA VAL A 393 23.29 7.21 -22.21
C VAL A 393 23.86 6.05 -21.39
N SER A 394 23.00 5.16 -20.88
CA SER A 394 23.33 4.24 -19.78
C SER A 394 23.10 2.75 -20.10
N GLY A 395 22.71 2.40 -21.34
CA GLY A 395 22.56 1.00 -21.75
C GLY A 395 21.49 0.23 -20.96
N VAL A 396 20.48 0.93 -20.43
CA VAL A 396 19.28 0.30 -19.86
C VAL A 396 18.56 -0.39 -21.02
N THR A 397 18.70 -1.72 -21.11
CA THR A 397 18.04 -2.48 -22.17
C THR A 397 16.54 -2.37 -21.96
N PRO A 398 15.80 -1.82 -22.94
CA PRO A 398 14.36 -1.74 -22.87
C PRO A 398 13.77 -3.15 -22.73
N GLN A 399 13.09 -3.46 -21.62
CA GLN A 399 12.29 -4.69 -21.53
C GLN A 399 10.96 -4.50 -22.28
N LYS A 400 10.13 -5.55 -22.33
CA LYS A 400 8.88 -5.61 -23.10
C LYS A 400 8.01 -4.35 -22.88
N GLY A 401 7.48 -3.73 -23.93
CA GLY A 401 6.64 -2.51 -23.85
C GLY A 401 7.31 -1.19 -24.27
N PHE A 402 8.62 -1.19 -24.56
CA PHE A 402 9.34 -0.03 -25.06
C PHE A 402 9.32 0.17 -26.58
N GLU A 403 8.64 -0.70 -27.31
CA GLU A 403 8.50 -0.52 -28.76
C GLU A 403 7.55 0.64 -29.02
N MET A 404 8.09 1.72 -29.59
CA MET A 404 7.27 2.77 -30.17
C MET A 404 6.42 2.13 -31.27
N LYS A 405 5.11 2.10 -31.03
CA LYS A 405 4.13 1.67 -32.02
C LYS A 405 3.70 2.88 -32.81
N GLU A 406 3.72 2.73 -34.12
CA GLU A 406 3.13 3.68 -35.03
C GLU A 406 1.67 3.30 -35.27
N ILE A 407 0.75 4.16 -34.86
CA ILE A 407 -0.69 4.00 -35.08
C ILE A 407 -1.09 4.93 -36.21
N LYS A 408 -1.68 4.35 -37.25
CA LYS A 408 -2.23 5.08 -38.40
C LYS A 408 -3.72 4.86 -38.47
N GLY A 409 -4.45 5.93 -38.70
CA GLY A 409 -5.88 5.83 -38.96
C GLY A 409 -6.55 7.20 -39.06
N LYS A 410 -7.87 7.16 -39.21
CA LYS A 410 -8.69 8.37 -39.23
C LYS A 410 -9.17 8.73 -37.84
N VAL A 411 -9.17 10.02 -37.52
CA VAL A 411 -9.77 10.53 -36.30
C VAL A 411 -11.29 10.39 -36.39
N ILE A 412 -11.89 9.58 -35.53
CA ILE A 412 -13.36 9.43 -35.47
C ILE A 412 -13.99 10.30 -34.39
N ARG A 413 -13.17 10.77 -33.43
CA ARG A 413 -13.57 11.71 -32.39
C ARG A 413 -12.35 12.47 -31.90
N ILE A 414 -12.51 13.77 -31.70
CA ILE A 414 -11.51 14.63 -31.05
C ILE A 414 -12.23 15.64 -30.17
N ASN A 415 -11.75 15.82 -28.95
CA ASN A 415 -12.26 16.76 -27.98
C ASN A 415 -11.09 17.32 -27.17
N ASP A 416 -11.09 18.61 -26.88
CA ASP A 416 -10.17 19.22 -25.93
C ASP A 416 -10.74 19.17 -24.51
N ALA A 417 -9.86 19.04 -23.54
CA ALA A 417 -10.16 19.21 -22.13
C ALA A 417 -9.31 20.36 -21.60
N ASN A 418 -9.98 21.40 -21.09
CA ASN A 418 -9.31 22.47 -20.37
C ASN A 418 -9.10 22.00 -18.92
N LEU A 419 -7.88 21.55 -18.63
CA LEU A 419 -7.46 21.17 -17.30
C LEU A 419 -6.84 22.39 -16.60
N SER A 420 -6.86 22.42 -15.27
CA SER A 420 -6.31 23.51 -14.45
C SER A 420 -4.81 23.80 -14.67
N ASN A 421 -4.13 23.01 -15.50
CA ASN A 421 -2.73 23.10 -15.87
C ASN A 421 -2.46 23.17 -17.39
N GLY A 422 -3.47 23.24 -18.26
CA GLY A 422 -3.29 23.37 -19.72
C GLY A 422 -4.39 22.68 -20.55
N TYR A 423 -4.28 22.79 -21.88
CA TYR A 423 -5.15 22.06 -22.82
C TYR A 423 -4.56 20.67 -23.11
N VAL A 424 -5.39 19.64 -23.11
CA VAL A 424 -5.06 18.30 -23.62
C VAL A 424 -6.14 17.88 -24.61
N PHE A 425 -5.73 17.33 -25.75
CA PHE A 425 -6.65 16.80 -26.75
C PHE A 425 -6.81 15.30 -26.56
N HIS A 426 -8.05 14.84 -26.47
CA HIS A 426 -8.40 13.43 -26.46
C HIS A 426 -8.96 13.03 -27.82
N LEU A 427 -8.45 11.94 -28.37
CA LEU A 427 -8.87 11.42 -29.67
C LEU A 427 -9.09 9.92 -29.67
N ILE A 428 -9.97 9.49 -30.57
CA ILE A 428 -10.20 8.09 -30.91
C ILE A 428 -9.86 7.93 -32.39
N VAL A 429 -9.02 6.94 -32.70
CA VAL A 429 -8.61 6.61 -34.06
C VAL A 429 -9.31 5.34 -34.52
N GLU A 430 -9.82 5.36 -35.75
CA GLU A 430 -10.45 4.19 -36.38
C GLU A 430 -9.57 2.94 -36.28
N GLY A 431 -10.19 1.79 -36.00
CA GLY A 431 -9.48 0.51 -35.89
C GLY A 431 -8.69 0.30 -34.59
N ASN A 432 -8.74 1.24 -33.65
CA ASN A 432 -8.06 1.14 -32.36
C ASN A 432 -9.06 1.07 -31.20
N SER A 433 -8.83 0.16 -30.24
CA SER A 433 -9.67 0.00 -29.04
C SER A 433 -9.33 0.97 -27.90
N LYS A 434 -8.19 1.66 -28.01
CA LYS A 434 -7.68 2.61 -27.00
C LYS A 434 -8.04 4.05 -27.35
N ARG A 435 -8.11 4.89 -26.33
CA ARG A 435 -8.22 6.35 -26.47
C ARG A 435 -6.83 6.95 -26.40
N PHE A 436 -6.60 8.09 -27.03
CA PHE A 436 -5.29 8.74 -27.03
C PHE A 436 -5.39 10.13 -26.41
N SER A 437 -4.33 10.57 -25.74
CA SER A 437 -4.19 11.95 -25.27
C SER A 437 -2.95 12.61 -25.88
N VAL A 438 -3.13 13.81 -26.43
CA VAL A 438 -2.07 14.62 -27.03
C VAL A 438 -1.98 15.93 -26.28
N ASP A 439 -0.82 16.19 -25.70
CA ASP A 439 -0.46 17.50 -25.16
C ASP A 439 0.03 18.39 -26.32
N PRO A 440 -0.49 19.61 -26.49
CA PRO A 440 -0.06 20.52 -27.56
C PRO A 440 1.46 20.75 -27.56
N GLY A 441 2.12 20.72 -26.40
CA GLY A 441 3.57 20.90 -26.28
C GLY A 441 4.41 19.74 -26.84
N VAL A 442 3.79 18.65 -27.31
CA VAL A 442 4.45 17.50 -27.91
C VAL A 442 4.57 17.71 -29.42
N ASN A 443 5.74 18.19 -29.86
CA ASN A 443 6.26 18.25 -31.25
C ASN A 443 5.39 18.82 -32.40
N ALA A 444 4.13 19.21 -32.20
CA ALA A 444 3.34 19.94 -33.18
C ALA A 444 2.11 20.60 -32.52
N LEU A 445 2.33 21.75 -31.87
CA LEU A 445 1.26 22.62 -31.35
C LEU A 445 0.26 22.98 -32.47
N SER A 446 0.69 23.01 -33.74
CA SER A 446 -0.13 23.27 -34.92
C SER A 446 -1.05 22.10 -35.28
N ASP A 447 -0.52 20.88 -35.34
CA ASP A 447 -1.22 19.78 -36.01
C ASP A 447 -2.43 19.34 -35.22
N ILE A 448 -2.26 19.10 -33.90
CA ILE A 448 -3.37 18.60 -33.07
C ILE A 448 -4.49 19.62 -32.93
N VAL A 449 -4.15 20.90 -32.83
CA VAL A 449 -5.13 21.99 -32.66
C VAL A 449 -5.96 22.20 -33.93
N LEU A 450 -5.38 21.92 -35.10
CA LEU A 450 -6.05 22.06 -36.40
C LEU A 450 -6.71 20.76 -36.90
N THR A 451 -6.56 19.65 -36.16
CA THR A 451 -7.09 18.34 -36.55
C THR A 451 -8.60 18.27 -36.40
N ASN A 452 -9.29 17.73 -37.41
CA ASN A 452 -10.73 17.49 -37.40
C ASN A 452 -11.09 16.00 -37.46
N VAL A 453 -12.35 15.70 -37.13
CA VAL A 453 -12.92 14.37 -37.39
C VAL A 453 -12.88 14.07 -38.89
N GLY A 454 -12.29 12.93 -39.26
CA GLY A 454 -12.08 12.51 -40.64
C GLY A 454 -10.61 12.56 -41.09
N ASP A 455 -9.79 13.37 -40.43
CA ASP A 455 -8.38 13.55 -40.80
C ASP A 455 -7.56 12.28 -40.53
N ARG A 456 -6.57 12.05 -41.38
CA ARG A 456 -5.60 10.96 -41.27
C ARG A 456 -4.44 11.38 -40.38
N VAL A 457 -4.19 10.61 -39.33
CA VAL A 457 -3.15 10.90 -38.36
C VAL A 457 -2.16 9.75 -38.23
N VAL A 458 -0.92 10.11 -37.87
CA VAL A 458 0.09 9.18 -37.41
C VAL A 458 0.40 9.53 -35.96
N LEU A 459 0.19 8.56 -35.08
CA LEU A 459 0.56 8.65 -33.68
C LEU A 459 1.76 7.75 -33.46
N LYS A 460 2.83 8.29 -32.86
CA LYS A 460 3.83 7.42 -32.22
C LYS A 460 3.50 7.35 -30.74
N VAL A 461 3.23 6.14 -30.29
CA VAL A 461 2.84 5.84 -28.93
C VAL A 461 3.73 4.75 -28.36
N MET A 462 3.89 4.77 -27.05
CA MET A 462 4.32 3.60 -26.31
C MET A 462 3.10 3.09 -25.54
N ASP A 463 2.52 2.00 -26.03
CA ASP A 463 1.30 1.43 -25.47
C ASP A 463 1.64 0.54 -24.27
N MET A 464 1.35 1.05 -23.07
CA MET A 464 1.56 0.38 -21.78
C MET A 464 0.27 -0.23 -21.22
N GLU A 465 -0.66 -0.61 -22.10
CA GLU A 465 -1.98 -1.13 -21.72
C GLU A 465 -2.89 -0.14 -20.95
N GLU A 466 -2.52 1.13 -20.87
CA GLU A 466 -3.34 2.21 -20.31
C GLU A 466 -4.67 2.36 -21.07
N ASP A 467 -5.73 2.83 -20.42
CA ASP A 467 -7.02 3.06 -21.07
C ASP A 467 -7.01 4.29 -21.99
N ILE A 468 -6.20 5.28 -21.61
CA ILE A 468 -5.90 6.48 -22.40
C ILE A 468 -4.39 6.52 -22.60
N VAL A 469 -3.94 6.31 -23.84
CA VAL A 469 -2.52 6.22 -24.19
C VAL A 469 -1.98 7.61 -24.57
N PRO A 470 -0.99 8.15 -23.85
CA PRO A 470 -0.33 9.39 -24.25
C PRO A 470 0.44 9.24 -25.56
N VAL A 471 0.29 10.23 -26.43
CA VAL A 471 1.00 10.30 -27.72
C VAL A 471 2.31 11.06 -27.54
N ASP A 472 3.41 10.50 -28.05
CA ASP A 472 4.75 11.11 -27.99
C ASP A 472 5.12 11.89 -29.26
N GLU A 473 4.58 11.49 -30.40
CA GLU A 473 4.65 12.27 -31.64
C GLU A 473 3.29 12.19 -32.34
N PHE A 474 2.78 13.35 -32.72
CA PHE A 474 1.52 13.49 -33.45
C PHE A 474 1.80 14.16 -34.78
N THR A 475 1.27 13.59 -35.86
CA THR A 475 1.32 14.20 -37.19
C THR A 475 -0.04 14.06 -37.84
N ASN A 476 -0.58 15.15 -38.35
CA ASN A 476 -1.77 15.12 -39.20
C ASN A 476 -1.32 15.13 -40.67
N LEU A 477 -1.66 14.07 -41.40
CA LEU A 477 -1.27 13.87 -42.80
C LEU A 477 -2.10 14.68 -43.79
N ASP A 478 -3.20 15.29 -43.33
CA ASP A 478 -4.10 16.11 -44.14
C ASP A 478 -3.86 17.61 -43.92
N LEU A 479 -2.93 17.98 -43.02
CA LEU A 479 -2.46 19.35 -42.84
C LEU A 479 -1.16 19.59 -43.65
N PRO A 480 -0.96 20.83 -44.16
CA PRO A 480 0.15 21.19 -45.03
C PRO A 480 1.50 21.35 -44.33
#